data_AF-A0ABD5MVR2-F1
#
_entry.id   AF-A0ABD5MVR2-F1
#
_cell.length_a   1.000
_cell.length_b   1.000
_cell.length_c   1.000
_cell.angle_alpha   90.00
_cell.angle_beta   90.00
_cell.angle_gamma   90.00
#
_symmetry.space_group_name_H-M   'P 1'
#
loop_
_entity.id
_entity.type
_entity.pdbx_description
1 polymer ?
#
loop_
_entity_poly.entity_id
_entity_poly.type
_entity_poly.pdbx_seq_one_letter_code
_entity_poly.pdbx_strand_id
1 'polypeptide(L)' 'MIVVRAFFVSSAVLLALLALSVPTIRPGSDTFVIAMLSFVMLGITLLGSAVCIYVGWDPFEELFG' A
#
# COMPACT_ATOMS: atom_id res chain seq x y z
N MET A 1 -5.13 0.92 -16.91
CA MET A 1 -5.66 1.41 -15.63
C MET A 1 -6.01 0.30 -14.61
N ILE A 2 -6.38 -0.91 -15.05
CA ILE A 2 -6.80 -2.01 -14.14
C ILE A 2 -5.71 -2.39 -13.14
N VAL A 3 -4.46 -2.44 -13.58
CA VAL A 3 -3.30 -2.81 -12.75
C VAL A 3 -3.12 -1.82 -11.60
N VAL A 4 -3.11 -0.51 -11.89
CA VAL A 4 -2.98 0.55 -10.87
C VAL A 4 -4.13 0.49 -9.85
N ARG A 5 -5.37 0.25 -10.32
CA ARG A 5 -6.53 0.11 -9.43
C ARG A 5 -6.42 -1.12 -8.52
N ALA A 6 -5.88 -2.23 -9.02
CA ALA A 6 -5.63 -3.42 -8.22
C ALA A 6 -4.57 -3.15 -7.13
N PHE A 7 -3.48 -2.44 -7.46
CA PHE A 7 -2.48 -2.03 -6.48
C PHE A 7 -3.05 -1.10 -5.42
N PHE A 8 -3.87 -0.14 -5.80
CA PHE A 8 -4.53 0.76 -4.87
C PHE A 8 -5.43 0.00 -3.89
N VAL A 9 -6.35 -0.83 -4.40
CA VAL A 9 -7.30 -1.58 -3.58
C VAL A 9 -6.58 -2.57 -2.66
N SER A 10 -5.60 -3.33 -3.19
CA SER A 10 -4.83 -4.28 -2.38
C SER A 10 -4.04 -3.58 -1.27
N SER A 11 -3.38 -2.46 -1.58
CA SER A 11 -2.65 -1.66 -0.57
C SER A 11 -3.59 -1.14 0.51
N ALA A 12 -4.79 -0.68 0.13
CA ALA A 12 -5.81 -0.20 1.07
C ALA A 12 -6.28 -1.32 2.02
N VAL A 13 -6.57 -2.49 1.48
CA VAL A 13 -6.98 -3.67 2.26
C VAL A 13 -5.85 -4.11 3.20
N LEU A 14 -4.62 -4.20 2.70
CA LEU A 14 -3.47 -4.59 3.52
C LEU A 14 -3.18 -3.58 4.63
N LEU A 15 -3.32 -2.27 4.36
CA LEU A 15 -3.21 -1.24 5.40
C LEU A 15 -4.31 -1.36 6.45
N ALA A 16 -5.54 -1.67 6.05
CA ALA A 16 -6.64 -1.89 7.00
C ALA A 16 -6.39 -3.11 7.90
N LEU A 17 -5.91 -4.20 7.32
CA LEU A 17 -5.51 -5.41 8.07
C LEU A 17 -4.33 -5.12 9.01
N LEU A 18 -3.33 -4.36 8.54
CA LEU A 18 -2.20 -3.95 9.35
C LEU A 18 -2.65 -3.08 10.52
N ALA A 19 -3.52 -2.10 10.28
CA ALA A 19 -4.12 -1.26 11.33
C ALA A 19 -4.89 -2.09 12.36
N LEU A 20 -5.65 -3.08 11.90
CA LEU A 20 -6.37 -4.01 12.79
C LEU A 20 -5.42 -4.88 13.61
N SER A 21 -4.22 -5.17 13.10
CA SER A 21 -3.21 -5.94 13.83
C SER A 21 -2.47 -5.12 14.90
N VAL A 22 -2.45 -3.78 14.81
CA VAL A 22 -1.70 -2.89 15.71
C VAL A 22 -1.91 -3.19 17.21
N PRO A 23 -3.13 -3.43 17.72
CA PRO A 23 -3.35 -3.72 19.14
C PRO A 23 -2.65 -4.98 19.65
N THR A 24 -2.30 -5.91 18.76
CA THR A 24 -1.60 -7.17 19.11
C THR A 24 -0.08 -7.00 19.20
N ILE A 25 0.44 -5.85 18.74
CA ILE A 25 1.87 -5.59 18.60
C ILE A 25 2.37 -4.87 19.86
N ARG A 26 3.40 -5.44 20.50
CA ARG A 26 4.06 -4.80 21.64
C ARG A 26 4.99 -3.67 21.16
N PRO A 27 4.84 -2.43 21.66
CA PRO A 27 5.77 -1.35 21.36
C PRO A 27 7.21 -1.73 21.74
N GLY A 28 8.18 -1.38 20.89
CA GLY A 28 9.59 -1.65 21.14
C GLY A 28 10.06 -3.10 20.84
N SER A 29 9.19 -3.94 20.27
CA SER A 29 9.56 -5.27 19.79
C SER A 29 10.02 -5.27 18.33
N ASP A 30 10.71 -6.31 17.89
CA ASP A 30 11.08 -6.50 16.47
C ASP A 30 9.85 -6.47 15.55
N THR A 31 8.74 -7.04 16.01
CA THR A 31 7.44 -7.02 15.30
C THR A 31 6.93 -5.60 15.08
N PHE A 32 7.19 -4.66 16.01
CA PHE A 32 6.81 -3.26 15.86
C PHE A 32 7.57 -2.58 14.72
N VAL A 33 8.88 -2.83 14.60
CA VAL A 33 9.70 -2.30 13.50
C VAL A 33 9.20 -2.83 12.16
N ILE A 34 8.90 -4.13 12.08
CA ILE A 34 8.38 -4.75 10.86
C ILE A 34 7.02 -4.15 10.47
N ALA A 35 6.11 -3.94 11.43
CA ALA A 35 4.82 -3.33 11.17
C ALA A 35 4.95 -1.88 10.71
N MET A 36 5.86 -1.11 11.30
CA MET A 36 6.17 0.26 10.88
C MET A 36 6.69 0.30 9.44
N LEU A 37 7.67 -0.55 9.09
CA LEU A 37 8.22 -0.63 7.73
C LEU A 37 7.15 -1.05 6.72
N SER A 38 6.30 -2.02 7.10
CA SER A 38 5.18 -2.47 6.26
C SER A 38 4.17 -1.35 6.03
N PHE A 39 3.84 -0.58 7.08
CA PHE A 39 2.95 0.57 6.96
C PHE A 39 3.50 1.61 6.00
N VAL A 40 4.79 1.93 6.09
CA VAL A 40 5.44 2.90 5.19
C VAL A 40 5.41 2.42 3.75
N MET A 41 5.80 1.17 3.48
CA MET A 41 5.83 0.61 2.13
C MET A 41 4.44 0.55 1.49
N LEU A 42 3.45 0.06 2.24
CA LEU A 42 2.06 0.04 1.76
C LEU A 42 1.50 1.45 1.59
N GLY A 43 1.82 2.37 2.49
CA GLY A 43 1.41 3.77 2.42
C GLY A 43 1.95 4.47 1.18
N ILE A 44 3.23 4.28 0.86
CA ILE A 44 3.85 4.81 -0.36
C ILE A 44 3.19 4.20 -1.60
N THR A 45 2.91 2.90 -1.60
CA THR A 45 2.27 2.22 -2.74
C THR A 45 0.83 2.70 -2.95
N LEU A 46 0.07 2.86 -1.86
CA LEU A 46 -1.28 3.41 -1.89
C LEU A 46 -1.28 4.86 -2.43
N LEU A 47 -0.39 5.70 -1.92
CA LEU A 47 -0.27 7.10 -2.37
C LEU A 47 0.19 7.19 -3.82
N GLY A 48 1.20 6.42 -4.21
CA GLY A 48 1.69 6.39 -5.60
C GLY A 48 0.61 5.95 -6.58
N SER A 49 -0.13 4.89 -6.24
CA SER A 49 -1.26 4.43 -7.06
C SER A 49 -2.42 5.44 -7.06
N ALA A 50 -2.72 6.11 -5.94
CA ALA A 50 -3.71 7.18 -5.88
C ALA A 50 -3.35 8.37 -6.78
N VAL A 51 -2.08 8.78 -6.78
CA VAL A 51 -1.57 9.86 -7.65
C VAL A 51 -1.70 9.45 -9.12
N CYS A 52 -1.30 8.23 -9.48
CA CYS A 52 -1.46 7.73 -10.86
C CYS A 52 -2.92 7.75 -11.31
N ILE A 53 -3.85 7.31 -10.45
CA ILE A 53 -5.29 7.35 -10.72
C ILE A 53 -5.78 8.79 -10.87
N TYR A 54 -5.35 9.70 -9.99
CA TYR A 54 -5.78 11.09 -9.98
C TYR A 54 -5.35 11.85 -11.24
N VAL A 55 -4.11 11.63 -11.69
CA VAL A 55 -3.56 12.27 -12.89
C VAL A 55 -4.01 11.54 -14.17
N GLY A 56 -4.68 10.39 -14.05
CA GLY A 56 -5.12 9.59 -15.18
C GLY A 56 -3.96 8.91 -15.93
N TRP A 57 -2.80 8.79 -15.29
CA TRP A 57 -1.60 8.18 -15.90
C TRP A 57 -1.58 6.68 -15.66
N ASP A 58 -1.35 5.91 -16.73
CA ASP A 58 -1.17 4.46 -16.67
C ASP A 58 0.30 4.08 -16.90
N PRO A 59 1.11 3.92 -15.84
CA PRO A 59 2.55 3.61 -15.97
C PRO A 59 2.84 2.26 -16.63
N PHE A 60 1.81 1.41 -16.76
CA PHE A 60 1.94 0.07 -17.32
C PHE A 60 1.45 -0.03 -18.78
N GLU A 61 1.02 1.08 -19.37
CA GLU A 61 0.52 1.11 -20.76
C GLU A 61 1.60 0.64 -21.75
N GLU A 62 2.86 1.06 -21.58
CA GLU A 62 3.98 0.61 -22.42
C GLU A 62 4.44 -0.84 -22.15
N LEU A 63 4.09 -1.42 -21.00
CA LEU A 63 4.57 -2.75 -20.58
C LEU A 63 3.61 -3.88 -21.01
N PHE A 64 2.32 -3.58 -21.11
CA PHE A 64 1.27 -4.55 -21.44
C PHE A 64 0.36 -4.13 -22.61
N GLY A 65 0.60 -2.96 -23.21
CA GLY A 65 -0.05 -2.50 -24.45
C GLY A 65 0.62 -3.04 -25.69
#